data_AF-A0A242D8L9-F1
#
_entry.id   AF-A0A242D8L9-F1
#
_cell.length_a   1.000
_cell.length_b   1.000
_cell.length_c   1.000
_cell.angle_alpha   90.00
_cell.angle_beta   90.00
_cell.angle_gamma   90.00
#
_symmetry.space_group_name_H-M   'P 1'
#
loop_
_entity.id
_entity.type
_entity.pdbx_description
1 polymer ?
#
loop_
_entity_poly.entity_id
_entity_poly.type
_entity_poly.pdbx_seq_one_letter_code
_entity_poly.pdbx_strand_id
1 'polypeptide(L)'
;MNFDFLIGVFDFLAKIKIRRYVFVLMVAMMTISYLKVRHERKKITQEEEDALIEATYQKDEDGLYPWEADTNDHPDRVGKNSMPIKKTWGAQRGKW
;
A
#
# COMPACT_ATOMS: atom_id res chain seq x y z
N MET A 1 15.06 -38.34 -11.36
CA MET A 1 15.32 -37.91 -9.97
C MET A 1 14.78 -38.99 -9.06
N ASN A 2 15.63 -39.59 -8.23
CA ASN A 2 15.24 -40.71 -7.36
C ASN A 2 14.45 -40.20 -6.15
N PHE A 3 13.29 -40.79 -5.91
CA PHE A 3 12.40 -40.43 -4.79
C PHE A 3 13.09 -40.59 -3.42
N ASP A 4 14.01 -41.54 -3.32
CA ASP A 4 14.83 -41.77 -2.12
C ASP A 4 15.75 -40.60 -1.77
N PHE A 5 16.19 -39.84 -2.77
CA PHE A 5 16.99 -38.63 -2.54
C PHE A 5 16.13 -37.52 -1.91
N LEU A 6 14.88 -37.38 -2.36
CA LEU A 6 13.91 -36.45 -1.78
C LEU A 6 13.60 -36.81 -0.32
N ILE A 7 13.36 -38.10 -0.04
CA ILE A 7 13.08 -38.58 1.32
C ILE A 7 14.30 -38.36 2.23
N GLY A 8 15.52 -38.64 1.77
CA GLY A 8 16.74 -38.38 2.53
C GLY A 8 16.99 -36.89 2.83
N VAL A 9 16.60 -35.99 1.92
CA VAL A 9 16.63 -34.54 2.16
C VAL A 9 15.60 -34.13 3.20
N PHE A 10 14.38 -34.68 3.16
CA PHE A 10 13.34 -34.43 4.16
C PHE A 10 13.71 -34.95 5.56
N ASP A 11 14.33 -36.13 5.65
CA ASP A 11 14.79 -36.72 6.92
C ASP A 11 16.00 -35.96 7.52
N PHE A 12 16.88 -35.44 6.66
CA PHE A 12 17.97 -34.56 7.07
C PHE A 12 17.46 -33.20 7.57
N LEU A 13 16.47 -32.63 6.87
CA LEU A 13 15.72 -31.47 7.32
C LEU A 13 15.07 -31.77 8.67
N ALA A 14 14.35 -32.90 8.84
CA ALA A 14 13.63 -33.31 10.05
C ALA A 14 14.49 -33.30 11.34
N LYS A 15 15.78 -33.64 11.23
CA LYS A 15 16.73 -33.65 12.35
C LYS A 15 17.27 -32.27 12.75
N ILE A 16 17.22 -31.31 11.85
CA ILE A 16 17.66 -29.94 12.11
C ILE A 16 16.58 -29.28 12.98
N LYS A 17 16.91 -28.26 13.79
CA LYS A 17 15.90 -27.44 14.51
C LYS A 17 15.08 -26.60 13.51
N ILE A 18 14.38 -27.26 12.58
CA ILE A 18 13.64 -26.73 11.43
C ILE A 18 12.80 -25.54 11.84
N ARG A 19 12.12 -25.64 12.99
CA ARG A 19 11.26 -24.57 13.48
C ARG A 19 11.99 -23.23 13.59
N ARG A 20 13.26 -23.21 14.01
CA ARG A 20 14.07 -21.99 14.05
C ARG A 20 14.49 -21.53 12.65
N TYR A 21 14.92 -22.44 11.79
CA TYR A 21 15.36 -22.08 10.43
C TYR A 21 14.21 -21.64 9.52
N VAL A 22 13.05 -22.29 9.60
CA VAL A 22 11.83 -21.89 8.90
C VAL A 22 11.36 -20.54 9.40
N PHE A 23 11.40 -20.28 10.70
CA PHE A 23 11.08 -18.97 11.24
C PHE A 23 12.04 -17.88 10.73
N VAL A 24 13.34 -18.15 10.76
CA VAL A 24 14.35 -17.21 10.22
C VAL A 24 14.13 -16.97 8.72
N LEU A 25 13.84 -18.02 7.95
CA LEU A 25 13.58 -17.93 6.51
C LEU A 25 12.30 -17.15 6.22
N MET A 26 11.22 -17.38 6.98
CA MET A 26 9.97 -16.61 6.88
C MET A 26 10.21 -15.12 7.16
N VAL A 27 10.91 -14.80 8.27
CA VAL A 27 11.24 -13.41 8.61
C VAL A 27 12.14 -12.79 7.54
N ALA A 28 13.12 -13.52 7.02
CA ALA A 28 14.00 -13.06 5.95
C ALA A 28 13.23 -12.76 4.65
N MET A 29 12.31 -13.63 4.23
CA MET A 29 11.47 -13.35 3.06
C MET A 29 10.60 -12.12 3.26
N MET A 30 10.01 -11.97 4.45
CA MET A 30 9.16 -10.84 4.77
C MET A 30 9.92 -9.52 4.81
N THR A 31 11.14 -9.51 5.36
CA THR A 31 12.01 -8.31 5.37
C THR A 31 12.49 -7.95 3.97
N ILE A 32 12.88 -8.93 3.14
CA ILE A 32 13.28 -8.69 1.75
C ILE A 32 12.10 -8.13 0.94
N SER A 33 10.91 -8.70 1.08
CA SER A 33 9.69 -8.21 0.41
C SER A 33 9.37 -6.76 0.84
N TYR A 34 9.42 -6.47 2.14
CA TYR A 34 9.22 -5.13 2.66
C TYR A 34 10.25 -4.13 2.10
N LEU A 35 11.53 -4.50 2.09
CA LEU A 35 12.60 -3.64 1.56
C LEU A 35 12.44 -3.40 0.06
N LYS A 36 12.03 -4.42 -0.71
CA LYS A 36 11.72 -4.31 -2.13
C LYS A 36 10.59 -3.29 -2.37
N VAL A 37 9.44 -3.47 -1.72
CA VAL A 37 8.30 -2.55 -1.82
C VAL A 37 8.67 -1.14 -1.37
N ARG A 38 9.45 -1.00 -0.29
CA ARG A 38 9.90 0.30 0.21
C ARG A 38 10.85 0.99 -0.77
N HIS A 39 11.70 0.23 -1.46
CA HIS A 39 12.60 0.78 -2.46
C HIS A 39 11.86 1.14 -3.76
N GLU A 40 10.93 0.30 -4.21
CA GLU A 40 10.05 0.57 -5.35
C GLU A 40 9.19 1.81 -5.11
N ARG A 41 8.55 1.94 -3.93
CA ARG A 41 7.78 3.15 -3.58
C ARG A 41 8.61 4.42 -3.52
N LYS A 42 9.91 4.33 -3.23
CA LYS A 42 10.83 5.48 -3.30
C LYS A 42 11.19 5.87 -4.74
N LYS A 43 11.00 4.95 -5.67
CA LYS A 43 11.35 5.10 -7.10
C LYS A 43 10.16 5.47 -7.96
N ILE A 44 8.94 5.43 -7.43
CA ILE A 44 7.78 5.97 -8.13
C ILE A 44 8.09 7.43 -8.42
N THR A 45 8.49 7.69 -9.66
CA THR A 45 8.71 9.02 -10.17
C THR A 45 7.34 9.60 -10.46
N GLN A 46 7.24 10.93 -10.38
CA GLN A 46 6.00 11.63 -10.71
C GLN A 46 5.50 11.24 -12.12
N GLU A 47 6.41 10.93 -13.05
CA GLU A 47 6.12 10.43 -14.40
C GLU A 47 5.41 9.06 -14.43
N GLU A 48 5.72 8.13 -13.50
CA GLU A 48 5.02 6.83 -13.41
C GLU A 48 3.62 7.00 -12.80
N GLU A 49 3.45 7.92 -11.85
CA GLU A 49 2.13 8.27 -11.32
C GLU A 49 1.26 8.92 -12.39
N ASP A 50 1.82 9.87 -13.14
CA ASP A 50 1.12 10.54 -14.25
C ASP A 50 0.70 9.55 -15.34
N ALA A 51 1.57 8.58 -15.69
CA ALA A 51 1.25 7.52 -16.65
C ALA A 51 0.13 6.59 -16.15
N LEU A 52 0.13 6.25 -14.86
CA LEU A 52 -0.96 5.46 -14.25
C LEU A 52 -2.27 6.23 -14.22
N ILE A 53 -2.22 7.54 -13.93
CA ILE A 53 -3.38 8.42 -13.92
C ILE A 53 -3.98 8.51 -15.32
N GLU A 54 -3.16 8.75 -16.35
CA GLU A 54 -3.60 8.79 -17.75
C GLU A 54 -4.17 7.45 -18.24
N ALA A 55 -3.61 6.32 -17.78
CA ALA A 55 -4.13 5.00 -18.12
C ALA A 55 -5.46 4.65 -17.42
N THR A 56 -5.71 5.22 -16.24
CA THR A 56 -6.87 4.89 -15.39
C THR A 56 -8.05 5.83 -15.63
N TYR A 57 -7.78 7.10 -15.96
CA TYR A 57 -8.81 8.14 -16.08
C TYR A 57 -8.77 8.79 -17.46
N GLN A 58 -9.94 8.88 -18.09
CA GLN A 58 -10.10 9.61 -19.34
C GLN A 58 -10.30 11.09 -19.05
N LYS A 59 -9.64 11.95 -19.84
CA LYS A 59 -9.88 13.40 -19.86
C LYS A 59 -11.16 13.72 -20.61
N ASP A 60 -11.86 14.76 -20.17
CA ASP A 60 -13.07 15.25 -20.84
C ASP A 60 -12.72 16.02 -22.14
N GLU A 61 -13.72 16.49 -22.89
CA GLU A 61 -13.57 17.24 -24.15
C GLU A 61 -12.72 18.52 -23.99
N ASP A 62 -12.76 19.13 -22.81
CA ASP A 62 -11.96 20.31 -22.45
C ASP A 62 -10.52 19.95 -22.02
N GLY A 63 -10.18 18.67 -21.96
CA GLY A 63 -8.86 18.17 -21.57
C GLY A 63 -8.61 18.10 -20.06
N LEU A 64 -9.65 18.28 -19.23
CA LEU A 64 -9.55 18.21 -17.77
C LEU A 64 -9.83 16.80 -17.25
N TYR A 65 -9.15 16.43 -16.17
CA TYR A 65 -9.52 15.24 -15.39
C TYR A 65 -10.78 15.49 -14.55
N PRO A 66 -11.52 14.44 -14.12
CA PRO A 66 -12.76 14.60 -13.36
C PRO A 66 -12.63 15.42 -12.07
N TRP A 67 -11.48 15.37 -11.38
CA TRP A 67 -11.20 16.16 -10.18
C TRP A 67 -10.69 17.57 -10.49
N GLU A 68 -10.30 17.87 -11.73
CA GLU A 68 -9.92 19.20 -12.18
C GLU A 68 -11.14 19.97 -12.73
N ALA A 69 -12.17 19.26 -13.20
CA ALA A 69 -13.38 19.85 -13.76
C ALA A 69 -14.20 20.63 -12.72
N ASP A 70 -14.25 20.17 -11.47
CA ASP A 70 -15.02 20.83 -10.41
C ASP A 70 -14.11 21.54 -9.40
N THR A 71 -13.74 22.78 -9.71
CA THR A 71 -12.93 23.67 -8.85
C THR A 71 -13.76 24.58 -7.95
N ASN A 72 -15.09 24.42 -7.97
CA ASN A 72 -15.98 25.33 -7.26
C ASN A 72 -16.18 24.87 -5.81
N ASP A 73 -15.32 25.39 -4.94
CA ASP A 73 -15.38 25.20 -3.48
C ASP A 73 -16.27 26.24 -2.76
N HIS A 74 -17.23 26.86 -3.46
CA HIS A 74 -18.05 27.93 -2.85
C HIS A 74 -18.89 27.39 -1.68
N PRO A 75 -18.95 28.12 -0.54
CA PRO A 75 -19.67 27.67 0.66
C PRO A 75 -21.16 27.39 0.42
N ASP A 76 -21.75 27.97 -0.62
CA ASP A 76 -23.16 27.79 -0.97
C ASP A 76 -23.50 26.36 -1.44
N ARG A 77 -22.50 25.57 -1.83
CA ARG A 77 -22.68 24.14 -2.19
C ARG A 77 -22.84 23.25 -0.97
N VAL A 78 -22.45 23.73 0.21
CA VAL A 78 -22.59 23.00 1.45
C VAL A 78 -24.07 23.03 1.85
N GLY A 79 -24.73 21.88 1.75
CA GLY A 79 -26.14 21.76 2.13
C GLY A 79 -26.36 22.23 3.56
N LYS A 80 -27.48 22.93 3.82
CA LYS A 80 -27.83 23.47 5.14
C LYS A 80 -27.86 22.42 6.27
N ASN A 81 -28.09 21.16 5.89
CA ASN A 81 -28.13 20.01 6.80
C ASN A 81 -26.81 19.22 6.84
N SER A 82 -25.76 19.69 6.18
CA SER A 82 -24.46 19.04 6.22
C SER A 82 -23.89 19.14 7.64
N MET A 83 -23.35 18.02 8.14
CA MET A 83 -22.70 18.02 9.44
C MET A 83 -21.24 18.45 9.26
N PRO A 84 -20.71 19.36 10.09
CA PRO A 84 -19.30 19.68 10.06
C PRO A 84 -18.47 18.42 10.37
N ILE A 85 -17.39 18.20 9.64
CA ILE A 85 -16.42 17.13 9.95
C ILE A 85 -15.90 17.37 11.37
N LYS A 86 -16.30 16.51 12.30
CA LYS A 86 -15.82 16.57 13.68
C LYS A 86 -14.34 16.18 13.69
N LYS A 87 -13.46 17.11 14.08
CA LYS A 87 -12.07 16.82 14.40
C LYS A 87 -12.00 16.01 15.70
N THR A 88 -12.29 14.72 15.63
CA THR A 88 -12.12 13.76 16.73
C THR A 88 -10.68 13.30 16.88
N TRP A 89 -9.87 13.50 15.83
CA TRP A 89 -8.47 13.12 15.79
C TRP A 89 -7.60 14.38 15.92
N GLY A 90 -7.25 14.74 17.16
CA GLY A 90 -6.42 15.90 17.47
C GLY A 90 -6.44 16.24 18.96
N ALA A 91 -5.42 16.97 19.43
CA ALA A 91 -5.39 17.46 20.80
C ALA A 91 -6.57 18.42 21.04
N GLN A 92 -7.50 18.03 21.90
CA GLN A 92 -8.61 18.88 22.31
C GLN A 92 -8.09 19.91 23.33
N ARG A 93 -8.25 21.20 23.04
CA ARG A 93 -7.92 22.25 24.02
C ARG A 93 -8.91 22.21 25.18
N GLY A 94 -8.40 22.10 26.41
CA GLY A 94 -9.06 22.48 27.66
C GLY A 94 -10.28 21.64 28.06
N LYS A 95 -10.06 20.64 28.91
CA LYS A 95 -11.00 20.33 30.00
C LYS A 95 -10.36 20.86 31.28
N TRP A 96 -10.72 22.09 31.67
CA TRP A 96 -10.53 22.60 33.03
C TRP A 96 -11.91 22.77 33.62
#